data_AF-A0A955HCW1-F1
#
_entry.id   AF-A0A955HCW1-F1
#
_cell.length_a   1.000
_cell.length_b   1.000
_cell.length_c   1.000
_cell.angle_alpha   90.00
_cell.angle_beta   90.00
_cell.angle_gamma   90.00
#
_symmetry.space_group_name_H-M   'P 1'
#
loop_
_entity.id
_entity.type
_entity.pdbx_description
1 polymer ?
#
loop_
_entity_poly.entity_id
_entity_poly.type
_entity_poly.pdbx_seq_one_letter_code
_entity_poly.pdbx_strand_id
1 'polypeptide(L)' 'MISFKPKQISKALLDVLPERARDVLEKRYGLGKDGESYTLEAIGQSYGITRERVRQIENYGIQSI' A
#
# COMPACT_ATOMS: atom_id res chain seq x y z
N MET A 1 20.33 22.74 -5.55
CA MET A 1 20.19 21.28 -5.32
C MET A 1 18.71 20.97 -5.20
N ILE A 2 18.19 20.01 -5.98
CA ILE A 2 16.81 19.54 -5.84
C ILE A 2 16.77 18.68 -4.56
N SER A 3 15.95 19.06 -3.58
CA SER A 3 15.73 18.28 -2.37
C SER A 3 14.67 17.21 -2.66
N PHE A 4 15.11 15.96 -2.78
CA PHE A 4 14.20 14.81 -2.92
C PHE A 4 13.66 14.42 -1.53
N LYS A 5 12.32 14.42 -1.39
CA LYS A 5 11.62 14.08 -0.14
C LYS A 5 10.73 12.84 -0.33
N PRO A 6 11.32 11.63 -0.38
CA PRO A 6 10.62 10.42 -0.80
C PRO A 6 9.36 10.12 0.00
N LYS A 7 9.38 10.32 1.33
CA LYS A 7 8.20 10.09 2.19
C LYS A 7 7.01 11.01 1.87
N GLN A 8 7.28 12.24 1.43
CA GLN A 8 6.23 13.18 1.05
C GLN A 8 5.66 12.83 -0.32
N ILE A 9 6.53 12.43 -1.25
CA ILE A 9 6.14 12.03 -2.60
C ILE A 9 5.33 10.73 -2.56
N SER A 10 5.81 9.71 -1.84
CA SER A 10 5.09 8.44 -1.71
C SER A 10 3.71 8.63 -1.09
N LYS A 11 3.60 9.48 -0.06
CA LYS A 11 2.30 9.79 0.54
C LYS A 11 1.35 10.46 -0.47
N ALA A 12 1.82 11.46 -1.21
CA ALA A 12 1.00 12.14 -2.21
C ALA A 12 0.53 11.21 -3.34
N LEU A 13 1.39 10.29 -3.77
CA LEU A 13 1.06 9.26 -4.75
C LEU A 13 0.03 8.25 -4.22
N LEU A 14 0.06 7.92 -2.93
CA LEU A 14 -0.91 6.99 -2.34
C LEU A 14 -2.27 7.65 -2.04
N ASP A 15 -2.32 8.98 -1.86
CA ASP A 15 -3.54 9.71 -1.50
C ASP A 15 -4.58 9.76 -2.64
N VAL A 16 -4.20 9.47 -3.89
CA VAL A 16 -5.15 9.40 -5.03
C VAL A 16 -5.89 8.06 -5.11
N LEU A 17 -5.44 7.05 -4.35
CA LEU A 17 -6.01 5.71 -4.40
C LEU A 17 -7.26 5.57 -3.54
N PRO A 18 -8.16 4.64 -3.90
CA PRO A 18 -9.20 4.19 -2.97
C PRO A 18 -8.58 3.70 -1.66
N GLU A 19 -9.25 4.00 -0.55
CA GLU A 19 -8.76 3.74 0.81
C GLU A 19 -8.20 2.32 1.01
N ARG A 20 -8.91 1.32 0.47
CA ARG A 20 -8.50 -0.09 0.58
C ARG A 20 -7.23 -0.40 -0.21
N ALA A 21 -7.04 0.20 -1.38
CA ALA A 21 -5.82 0.02 -2.16
C ALA A 21 -4.63 0.73 -1.50
N ARG A 22 -4.86 1.96 -1.00
CA ARG A 22 -3.86 2.69 -0.21
C ARG A 22 -3.39 1.87 1.00
N ASP A 23 -4.30 1.40 1.84
CA ASP A 23 -3.94 0.63 3.04
C ASP A 23 -3.19 -0.66 2.70
N VAL A 24 -3.60 -1.38 1.64
CA VAL A 24 -2.88 -2.57 1.18
C VAL A 24 -1.44 -2.25 0.77
N LEU A 25 -1.21 -1.16 0.03
CA LEU A 25 0.13 -0.75 -0.37
C LEU A 25 0.95 -0.21 0.81
N GLU A 26 0.33 0.55 1.71
CA GLU A 26 0.99 1.06 2.92
C GLU A 26 1.50 -0.10 3.79
N LYS A 27 0.66 -1.10 4.04
CA LYS A 27 1.04 -2.32 4.78
C LYS A 27 2.02 -3.18 4.02
N ARG A 28 1.88 -3.32 2.70
CA ARG A 28 2.75 -4.21 1.92
C ARG A 28 4.19 -3.70 1.87
N TYR A 29 4.37 -2.39 1.77
CA TYR A 29 5.66 -1.73 1.55
C TYR A 29 6.19 -0.96 2.77
N GLY A 30 5.51 -1.03 3.92
CA GLY A 30 5.95 -0.33 5.13
C GLY A 30 5.93 1.19 4.97
N LEU A 31 4.96 1.72 4.24
CA LEU A 31 4.79 3.16 4.01
C LEU A 31 3.87 3.82 5.06
N GLY A 32 3.29 3.00 5.94
CA GLY A 32 2.48 3.41 7.08
C GLY A 32 3.28 4.09 8.22
N LYS A 33 2.60 4.34 9.34
CA LYS A 33 3.18 5.06 10.49
C LYS A 33 4.20 4.23 11.26
N ASP A 34 3.97 2.93 11.33
CA ASP A 34 4.80 1.90 11.96
C ASP A 34 6.03 1.54 11.11
N GLY A 35 5.95 1.72 9.79
CA GLY A 35 7.03 1.36 8.87
C GLY A 35 7.18 -0.15 8.68
N GLU A 36 6.21 -0.94 9.15
CA GLU A 36 6.23 -2.39 9.07
C GLU A 36 5.62 -2.90 7.76
N SER A 37 6.30 -3.87 7.15
CA SER A 37 5.80 -4.54 5.95
C SER A 37 5.11 -5.85 6.31
N TYR A 38 3.97 -6.12 5.68
CA TYR A 38 3.19 -7.33 5.87
C TYR A 38 3.16 -8.19 4.61
N THR A 39 2.96 -9.51 4.78
CA THR A 39 2.73 -10.42 3.66
C THR A 39 1.29 -10.27 3.15
N LEU A 40 1.06 -10.61 1.87
CA LEU A 40 -0.29 -10.65 1.30
C LEU A 40 -1.22 -11.59 2.09
N GLU A 41 -0.67 -12.66 2.67
CA GLU A 41 -1.37 -13.58 3.55
C GLU A 41 -1.86 -12.89 4.84
N ALA A 42 -0.96 -12.19 5.55
CA ALA A 42 -1.28 -11.50 6.79
C ALA A 42 -2.28 -10.36 6.57
N ILE A 43 -2.11 -9.60 5.48
CA ILE A 43 -3.07 -8.57 5.07
C ILE A 43 -4.42 -9.24 4.77
N GLY A 44 -4.43 -10.36 4.06
CA GLY A 44 -5.65 -11.10 3.73
C GLY A 44 -6.40 -11.56 4.97
N GLN A 45 -5.68 -12.12 5.95
CA GLN A 45 -6.23 -12.50 7.26
C GLN A 45 -6.87 -11.31 7.97
N SER A 46 -6.21 -10.15 8.01
CA SER A 46 -6.77 -8.94 8.65
C SER A 46 -8.06 -8.43 7.98
N TYR A 47 -8.22 -8.68 6.68
CA TYR A 47 -9.37 -8.27 5.89
C TYR A 47 -10.44 -9.35 5.71
N GLY A 48 -10.22 -10.56 6.22
CA GLY A 48 -11.10 -11.71 5.98
C GLY A 48 -11.21 -12.11 4.50
N ILE A 49 -10.14 -11.91 3.72
CA ILE A 49 -10.09 -12.24 2.29
C ILE A 49 -8.89 -13.12 1.96
N THR A 50 -8.92 -13.76 0.79
CA THR A 50 -7.82 -14.60 0.33
C THR A 50 -6.59 -13.77 -0.01
N ARG A 51 -5.41 -14.38 0.11
CA ARG A 51 -4.13 -13.83 -0.36
C ARG A 51 -4.23 -13.32 -1.81
N GLU A 52 -4.90 -14.07 -2.67
CA GLU A 52 -5.07 -13.71 -4.07
C GLU A 52 -5.92 -12.45 -4.25
N ARG A 53 -6.95 -12.26 -3.43
CA ARG A 53 -7.73 -11.01 -3.47
C ARG A 53 -6.89 -9.81 -3.06
N VAL A 54 -6.00 -9.95 -2.08
CA VAL A 54 -5.05 -8.89 -1.71
C VAL A 54 -4.11 -8.58 -2.87
N ARG A 55 -3.56 -9.60 -3.54
CA ARG A 55 -2.70 -9.43 -4.74
C ARG A 55 -3.40 -8.64 -5.85
N GLN A 56 -4.69 -8.90 -6.09
CA GLN A 56 -5.47 -8.13 -7.06
C GLN A 56 -5.60 -6.67 -6.67
N ILE A 57 -5.83 -6.39 -5.38
CA ILE A 57 -5.93 -5.02 -4.85
C ILE A 57 -4.57 -4.30 -4.94
N GLU A 58 -3.47 -4.99 -4.61
CA GLU A 58 -2.10 -4.50 -4.77
C GLU A 58 -1.83 -4.11 -6.22
N ASN A 59 -2.12 -5.00 -7.18
CA ASN A 59 -1.94 -4.73 -8.61
C ASN A 59 -2.79 -3.54 -9.08
N TYR A 60 -4.06 -3.48 -8.66
CA TYR A 60 -4.93 -2.36 -8.99
C TYR A 60 -4.36 -1.05 -8.46
N GLY A 61 -3.87 -1.05 -7.22
CA GLY A 61 -3.20 0.10 -6.62
C GLY A 61 -2.02 0.54 -7.46
N ILE A 62 -1.06 -0.35 -7.76
CA ILE A 62 0.13 -0.02 -8.56
C ILE A 62 -0.21 0.51 -9.96
N GLN A 63 -1.25 -0.02 -10.59
CA GLN A 63 -1.68 0.43 -11.92
C GLN A 63 -2.42 1.78 -11.92
N SER A 64 -2.90 2.23 -10.76
CA SER A 64 -3.74 3.43 -10.64
C SER A 64 -3.00 4.67 -10.14
N ILE A 65 -1.69 4.57 -9.90
CA ILE A 65 -0.79 5.65 -9.48
C ILE A 65 0.12 6.01 -10.66
#